data_AF-A0A820H535-F1
#
_entry.id   AF-A0A820H535-F1
#
_cell.length_a   1.000
_cell.length_b   1.000
_cell.length_c   1.000
_cell.angle_alpha   90.00
_cell.angle_beta   90.00
_cell.angle_gamma   90.00
#
_symmetry.space_group_name_H-M   'P 1'
#
loop_
_entity.id
_entity.type
_entity.pdbx_description
1 polymer ?
#
loop_
_entity_poly.entity_id
_entity_poly.type
_entity_poly.pdbx_seq_one_letter_code
_entity_poly.pdbx_strand_id
1 'polypeptide(L)'
;MASHCIILIEMAKSNRCSTCQKPAGIIHCVGCDGYFCTKDFESHRKILFNEMEQLIEERNKLQEKISKTEKPNNSSNPVIEEINTWEKITIEKVQQTAEYARQQANQLMDSKSMKTTNEFKYFSDELVDLKRTEDYIEQDLTRLKQKIDQFNIDLTQLSQGTRLELNREESERIGWDHIIHVREKPVEVERQQAPTIVA
;
A
#
# COMPACT_ATOMS: atom_id res chain seq x y z
N MET A 1 -63.04 -31.96 65.27
CA MET A 1 -64.00 -31.67 64.18
C MET A 1 -63.88 -30.20 63.83
N ALA A 2 -63.65 -29.90 62.53
CA ALA A 2 -63.67 -28.61 61.81
C ALA A 2 -62.85 -27.46 62.44
N SER A 3 -61.66 -27.03 61.96
CA SER A 3 -61.17 -26.75 60.61
C SER A 3 -62.06 -25.79 59.81
N HIS A 4 -61.85 -24.48 59.98
CA HIS A 4 -62.20 -23.46 59.00
C HIS A 4 -61.01 -22.53 58.80
N CYS A 5 -60.27 -22.84 57.74
CA CYS A 5 -59.27 -21.99 57.13
C CYS A 5 -60.03 -20.93 56.30
N ILE A 6 -60.11 -19.70 56.79
CA ILE A 6 -60.64 -18.57 56.01
C ILE A 6 -59.55 -18.15 55.04
N ILE A 7 -59.63 -18.68 53.82
CA ILE A 7 -58.90 -18.17 52.66
C ILE A 7 -59.53 -16.82 52.32
N LEU A 8 -58.89 -15.73 52.73
CA LEU A 8 -59.11 -14.43 52.12
C LEU A 8 -58.57 -14.51 50.69
N ILE A 9 -59.48 -14.79 49.76
CA ILE A 9 -59.26 -14.64 48.32
C ILE A 9 -58.93 -13.17 48.09
N GLU A 10 -57.64 -12.91 47.90
CA GLU A 10 -57.12 -11.70 47.32
C GLU A 10 -57.94 -11.39 46.06
N MET A 11 -58.63 -10.25 46.06
CA MET A 11 -59.47 -9.84 44.94
C MET A 11 -58.59 -9.64 43.72
N ALA A 12 -58.48 -10.67 42.89
CA ALA A 12 -57.85 -10.59 41.59
C ALA A 12 -58.55 -9.47 40.81
N LYS A 13 -57.83 -8.36 40.58
CA LYS A 13 -58.12 -7.46 39.45
C LYS A 13 -58.39 -8.38 38.26
N SER A 14 -59.58 -8.29 37.67
CA SER A 14 -59.98 -9.13 36.55
C SER A 14 -59.05 -8.85 35.36
N ASN A 15 -57.92 -9.54 35.30
CA ASN A 15 -56.99 -9.49 34.19
C ASN A 15 -57.74 -10.03 32.97
N ARG A 16 -58.13 -9.12 32.07
CA ARG A 16 -58.79 -9.49 30.83
C ARG A 16 -57.74 -9.92 29.82
N CYS A 17 -58.09 -10.87 28.97
CA CYS A 17 -57.22 -11.24 27.86
C CYS A 17 -57.03 -10.03 26.93
N SER A 18 -55.79 -9.63 26.65
CA SER A 18 -55.43 -8.54 25.75
C SER A 18 -55.93 -8.76 24.32
N THR A 19 -56.11 -10.02 23.91
CA THR A 19 -56.60 -10.38 22.56
C THR A 19 -58.13 -10.46 22.50
N CYS A 20 -58.77 -11.33 23.28
CA CYS A 20 -60.21 -11.58 23.18
C CYS A 20 -61.09 -10.87 24.22
N GLN A 21 -60.49 -10.10 25.15
CA GLN A 21 -61.16 -9.32 26.20
C GLN A 21 -62.00 -10.13 27.20
N LYS A 22 -61.97 -11.47 27.14
CA LYS A 22 -62.65 -12.34 28.10
C LYS A 22 -62.02 -12.23 29.50
N PRO A 23 -62.82 -12.28 30.57
CA PRO A 23 -62.32 -12.39 31.94
C PRO A 23 -61.73 -13.81 32.15
N ALA A 24 -60.44 -13.96 31.87
CA ALA A 24 -59.65 -15.19 32.05
C ALA A 24 -58.15 -14.99 31.72
N GLY A 25 -57.62 -13.78 31.90
CA GLY A 25 -56.20 -13.48 31.67
C GLY A 25 -55.36 -14.05 32.80
N ILE A 26 -55.01 -15.34 32.71
CA ILE A 26 -54.27 -16.06 33.75
C ILE A 26 -52.75 -16.08 33.51
N ILE A 27 -52.31 -15.78 32.28
CA ILE A 27 -50.90 -15.77 31.90
C ILE A 27 -50.49 -14.34 31.56
N HIS A 28 -49.46 -13.81 32.23
CA HIS A 28 -48.85 -12.53 31.93
C HIS A 28 -47.63 -12.72 31.04
N CYS A 29 -47.57 -11.99 29.92
CA CYS A 29 -46.39 -11.91 29.08
C CYS A 29 -45.62 -10.64 29.43
N VAL A 30 -44.42 -10.80 30.01
CA VAL A 30 -43.55 -9.67 30.38
C VAL A 30 -43.11 -8.86 29.16
N GLY A 31 -42.95 -9.50 27.99
CA GLY A 31 -42.44 -8.85 26.79
C GLY A 31 -43.38 -7.82 26.16
N CYS A 32 -44.70 -8.08 26.20
CA CYS A 32 -45.71 -7.15 25.69
C CYS A 32 -46.57 -6.51 26.79
N ASP A 33 -46.23 -6.79 28.06
CA ASP A 33 -46.96 -6.39 29.27
C ASP A 33 -48.48 -6.65 29.19
N GLY A 34 -48.84 -7.82 28.67
CA GLY A 34 -50.23 -8.21 28.41
C GLY A 34 -50.65 -9.46 29.19
N TYR A 35 -51.93 -9.53 29.57
CA TYR A 35 -52.53 -10.73 30.14
C TYR A 35 -53.29 -11.52 29.07
N PHE A 36 -53.18 -12.84 29.06
CA PHE A 36 -53.78 -13.69 28.04
C PHE A 36 -54.52 -14.87 28.67
N CYS A 37 -55.60 -15.30 28.02
CA CYS A 37 -56.13 -16.64 28.26
C CYS A 37 -55.20 -17.67 27.60
N THR A 38 -55.22 -18.93 28.05
CA THR A 38 -54.32 -19.99 27.56
C THR A 38 -54.29 -20.08 26.03
N LYS A 39 -55.47 -20.08 25.40
CA LYS A 39 -55.59 -20.19 23.94
C LYS A 39 -54.92 -19.02 23.20
N ASP A 40 -55.14 -17.79 23.67
CA ASP A 40 -54.59 -16.61 23.02
C ASP A 40 -53.09 -16.44 23.31
N PHE A 41 -52.62 -16.94 24.47
CA PHE A 41 -51.20 -17.01 24.80
C PHE A 41 -50.45 -17.99 23.90
N GLU A 42 -51.01 -19.17 23.64
CA GLU A 42 -50.45 -20.13 22.68
C GLU A 42 -50.34 -19.51 21.27
N SER A 43 -51.38 -18.79 20.84
CA SER A 43 -51.34 -18.07 19.56
C SER A 43 -50.27 -16.97 19.55
N HIS A 44 -50.15 -16.20 20.63
CA HIS A 44 -49.13 -15.16 20.78
C HIS A 44 -47.71 -15.76 20.69
N ARG A 45 -47.46 -16.87 21.39
CA ARG A 45 -46.16 -17.56 21.35
C ARG A 45 -45.84 -18.16 19.98
N LYS A 46 -46.86 -18.63 19.25
CA LYS A 46 -46.72 -19.13 17.88
C LYS A 46 -46.33 -18.02 16.91
N ILE A 47 -46.88 -16.81 17.04
CA ILE A 47 -46.49 -15.65 16.22
C ILE A 47 -45.00 -15.34 16.44
N LEU A 48 -44.56 -15.21 17.70
CA LEU A 48 -43.15 -14.94 18.03
C LEU A 48 -42.20 -16.04 17.52
N PHE A 49 -42.64 -17.29 17.54
CA PHE A 49 -41.87 -18.39 16.96
C PHE A 49 -41.71 -18.23 15.44
N ASN A 50 -42.80 -17.94 14.73
CA ASN A 50 -42.76 -17.74 13.29
C ASN A 50 -41.90 -16.53 12.88
N GLU A 51 -41.97 -15.43 13.62
CA GLU A 51 -41.11 -14.25 13.40
C GLU A 51 -39.63 -14.59 13.56
N MET A 52 -39.28 -15.40 14.57
CA MET A 52 -37.90 -15.86 14.77
C MET A 52 -37.42 -16.73 13.61
N GLU A 53 -38.24 -17.67 13.13
CA GLU A 53 -37.92 -18.50 11.97
C GLU A 53 -37.69 -17.65 10.71
N GLN A 54 -38.49 -16.59 10.52
CA GLN A 54 -38.30 -15.65 9.42
C GLN A 54 -36.96 -14.89 9.53
N LEU A 55 -36.60 -14.40 10.72
CA LEU A 55 -35.31 -13.74 10.95
C LEU A 55 -34.12 -14.69 10.70
N ILE A 56 -34.25 -15.95 11.10
CA ILE A 56 -33.21 -16.97 10.85
C ILE A 56 -33.05 -17.20 9.34
N GLU A 57 -34.16 -17.29 8.61
CA GLU A 57 -34.15 -17.46 7.16
C GLU A 57 -33.54 -16.24 6.44
N GLU A 58 -33.89 -15.01 6.85
CA GLU A 58 -33.29 -13.79 6.31
C GLU A 58 -31.79 -13.71 6.59
N ARG A 59 -31.36 -14.10 7.80
CA ARG A 59 -29.94 -14.19 8.15
C ARG A 59 -29.23 -15.22 7.27
N ASN A 60 -29.82 -16.39 7.04
CA ASN A 60 -29.24 -17.43 6.19
C ASN A 60 -29.06 -16.93 4.75
N LYS A 61 -30.07 -16.24 4.20
CA LYS A 61 -29.98 -15.57 2.89
C LYS A 61 -28.89 -14.51 2.85
N LEU A 62 -28.75 -13.71 3.91
CA LEU A 62 -27.69 -12.71 4.01
C LEU A 62 -26.31 -13.37 4.07
N GLN A 63 -26.16 -14.43 4.85
CA GLN A 63 -24.93 -15.21 4.94
C GLN A 63 -24.54 -15.83 3.59
N GLU A 64 -25.52 -16.36 2.85
CA GLU A 64 -25.30 -16.87 1.49
C GLU A 64 -24.86 -15.75 0.54
N LYS A 65 -25.52 -14.58 0.59
CA LYS A 65 -25.12 -13.40 -0.20
C LYS A 65 -23.69 -12.95 0.11
N ILE A 66 -23.32 -12.87 1.39
CA ILE A 66 -21.96 -12.54 1.82
C ILE A 66 -20.97 -13.59 1.31
N SER A 67 -21.30 -14.87 1.42
CA SER A 67 -20.41 -15.96 0.97
C SER A 67 -20.23 -16.00 -0.54
N LYS A 68 -21.26 -15.61 -1.31
CA LYS A 68 -21.23 -15.49 -2.77
C LYS A 68 -20.67 -14.16 -3.26
N THR A 69 -20.53 -13.17 -2.39
CA THR A 69 -19.83 -11.93 -2.72
C THR A 69 -18.36 -12.30 -2.83
N GLU A 70 -17.91 -12.58 -4.05
CA GLU A 70 -16.51 -12.82 -4.33
C GLU A 70 -15.71 -11.64 -3.78
N LYS A 71 -14.72 -11.93 -2.93
CA LYS A 71 -13.67 -10.94 -2.69
C LYS A 71 -13.03 -10.74 -4.05
N PRO A 72 -13.07 -9.54 -4.64
CA PRO A 72 -12.40 -9.32 -5.91
C PRO A 72 -10.95 -9.78 -5.73
N ASN A 73 -10.51 -10.68 -6.61
CA ASN A 73 -9.16 -11.21 -6.52
C ASN A 73 -8.21 -10.01 -6.53
N ASN A 74 -7.37 -9.85 -5.50
CA ASN A 74 -6.57 -8.63 -5.31
C ASN A 74 -5.69 -8.32 -6.53
N SER A 75 -5.37 -9.33 -7.34
CA SER A 75 -4.64 -9.24 -8.60
C SER A 75 -5.42 -8.59 -9.77
N SER A 76 -6.70 -8.23 -9.59
CA SER A 76 -7.51 -7.59 -10.64
C SER A 76 -7.95 -6.18 -10.28
N ASN A 77 -7.46 -5.63 -9.16
CA ASN A 77 -7.75 -4.25 -8.79
C ASN A 77 -6.88 -3.31 -9.64
N PRO A 78 -7.47 -2.40 -10.45
CA PRO A 78 -6.71 -1.46 -11.28
C PRO A 78 -5.66 -0.64 -10.52
N VAL A 79 -5.92 -0.31 -9.25
CA VAL A 79 -4.97 0.43 -8.40
C VAL A 79 -3.72 -0.40 -8.11
N ILE A 80 -3.85 -1.73 -7.98
CA ILE A 80 -2.70 -2.62 -7.79
C ILE A 80 -1.85 -2.67 -9.06
N GLU A 81 -2.46 -2.71 -10.24
CA GLU A 81 -1.73 -2.62 -11.52
C GLU A 81 -1.02 -1.28 -11.71
N GLU A 82 -1.63 -0.18 -11.27
CA GLU A 82 -0.99 1.15 -11.26
C GLU A 82 0.22 1.19 -10.32
N ILE A 83 0.11 0.60 -9.12
CA ILE A 83 1.24 0.46 -8.17
C ILE A 83 2.37 -0.35 -8.80
N ASN A 84 2.07 -1.52 -9.39
CA ASN A 84 3.05 -2.37 -10.05
C ASN A 84 3.76 -1.64 -11.19
N THR A 85 3.01 -0.88 -11.98
CA THR A 85 3.55 -0.07 -13.08
C THR A 85 4.46 1.05 -12.55
N TRP A 86 4.02 1.76 -11.51
CA TRP A 86 4.82 2.81 -10.86
C TRP A 86 6.12 2.25 -10.27
N GLU A 87 6.07 1.09 -9.61
CA GLU A 87 7.24 0.41 -9.05
C GLU A 87 8.25 0.10 -10.15
N LYS A 88 7.80 -0.53 -11.24
CA LYS A 88 8.66 -0.88 -12.38
C LYS A 88 9.36 0.35 -12.97
N ILE A 89 8.61 1.42 -13.26
CA ILE A 89 9.16 2.66 -13.82
C ILE A 89 10.17 3.30 -12.87
N THR A 90 9.89 3.28 -11.56
CA THR A 90 10.76 3.88 -10.55
C THR A 90 12.08 3.12 -10.44
N ILE A 91 12.04 1.78 -10.45
CA ILE A 91 13.24 0.94 -10.47
C ILE A 91 14.08 1.22 -11.73
N GLU A 92 13.45 1.29 -12.91
CA GLU A 92 14.15 1.59 -14.16
C GLU A 92 14.87 2.94 -14.10
N LYS A 93 14.22 3.98 -13.57
CA LYS A 93 14.85 5.30 -13.39
C LYS A 93 16.06 5.25 -12.47
N VAL A 94 15.95 4.58 -11.32
CA VAL A 94 17.07 4.41 -10.38
C VAL A 94 18.25 3.70 -11.05
N GLN A 95 17.97 2.65 -11.82
CA GLN A 95 19.00 1.92 -12.57
C GLN A 95 19.69 2.79 -13.62
N GLN A 96 18.92 3.57 -14.39
CA GLN A 96 19.46 4.49 -15.39
C GLN A 96 20.35 5.57 -14.75
N THR A 97 19.91 6.17 -13.65
CA THR A 97 20.70 7.17 -12.93
C THR A 97 21.99 6.57 -12.36
N ALA A 98 21.91 5.37 -11.80
CA ALA A 98 23.10 4.66 -11.31
C ALA A 98 24.09 4.34 -12.43
N GLU A 99 23.59 3.91 -13.59
CA GLU A 99 24.44 3.62 -14.75
C GLU A 99 25.11 4.88 -15.30
N TYR A 100 24.38 5.98 -15.39
CA TYR A 100 24.96 7.27 -15.76
C TYR A 100 26.06 7.71 -14.79
N ALA A 101 25.85 7.54 -13.48
CA ALA A 101 26.88 7.85 -12.48
C ALA A 101 28.14 6.96 -12.63
N ARG A 102 27.97 5.66 -12.92
CA ARG A 102 29.10 4.76 -13.22
C ARG A 102 29.87 5.20 -14.46
N GLN A 103 29.17 5.56 -15.53
CA GLN A 103 29.79 6.05 -16.76
C GLN A 103 30.62 7.30 -16.52
N GLN A 104 30.09 8.28 -15.77
CA GLN A 104 30.84 9.47 -15.38
C GLN A 104 32.08 9.12 -14.54
N ALA A 105 31.95 8.20 -13.58
CA ALA A 105 33.07 7.76 -12.77
C ALA A 105 34.18 7.13 -13.63
N ASN A 106 33.83 6.25 -14.56
CA ASN A 106 34.78 5.63 -15.49
C ASN A 106 35.45 6.67 -16.40
N GLN A 107 34.68 7.62 -16.94
CA GLN A 107 35.25 8.70 -17.75
C GLN A 107 36.26 9.54 -16.97
N LEU A 108 35.99 9.84 -15.70
CA LEU A 108 36.93 10.56 -14.84
C LEU A 108 38.21 9.75 -14.60
N MET A 109 38.09 8.44 -14.38
CA MET A 109 39.24 7.54 -14.24
C MET A 109 40.07 7.46 -15.54
N ASP A 110 39.41 7.35 -16.68
CA ASP A 110 40.05 7.17 -17.98
C ASP A 110 40.66 8.46 -18.54
N SER A 111 40.08 9.63 -18.22
CA SER A 111 40.50 10.93 -18.77
C SER A 111 41.98 11.24 -18.51
N LYS A 112 42.49 10.94 -17.30
CA LYS A 112 43.88 11.18 -16.94
C LYS A 112 44.82 10.25 -17.71
N SER A 113 44.44 8.98 -17.87
CA SER A 113 45.18 7.99 -18.65
C SER A 113 45.24 8.35 -20.15
N MET A 114 44.10 8.77 -20.73
CA MET A 114 44.02 9.20 -22.12
C MET A 114 44.89 10.44 -22.39
N LYS A 115 44.86 11.42 -21.47
CA LYS A 115 45.70 12.62 -21.58
C LYS A 115 47.19 12.25 -21.59
N THR A 116 47.64 11.44 -20.62
CA THR A 116 49.04 10.97 -20.54
C THR A 116 49.44 10.18 -21.78
N THR A 117 48.57 9.33 -22.30
CA THR A 117 48.83 8.54 -23.53
C THR A 117 49.04 9.46 -24.75
N ASN A 118 48.20 10.48 -24.91
CA ASN A 118 48.32 11.42 -26.02
C ASN A 118 49.59 12.27 -25.90
N GLU A 119 49.89 12.80 -24.71
CA GLU A 119 51.12 13.58 -24.47
C GLU A 119 52.38 12.73 -24.71
N PHE A 120 52.36 11.46 -24.31
CA PHE A 120 53.46 10.52 -24.55
C PHE A 120 53.66 10.23 -26.05
N LYS A 121 52.57 10.14 -26.82
CA LYS A 121 52.64 9.98 -28.28
C LYS A 121 53.34 11.19 -28.92
N TYR A 122 52.91 12.41 -28.60
CA TYR A 122 53.55 13.63 -29.11
C TYR A 122 55.03 13.70 -28.74
N PHE A 123 55.37 13.33 -27.51
CA PHE A 123 56.76 13.24 -27.05
C PHE A 123 57.57 12.20 -27.85
N SER A 124 56.98 11.05 -28.16
CA SER A 124 57.62 9.99 -28.95
C SER A 124 57.88 10.43 -30.39
N ASP A 125 56.90 11.09 -31.01
CA ASP A 125 57.02 11.64 -32.37
C ASP A 125 58.12 12.72 -32.43
N GLU A 126 58.15 13.62 -31.43
CA GLU A 126 59.19 14.64 -31.25
C GLU A 126 60.60 14.03 -31.16
N LEU A 127 60.77 12.93 -30.41
CA LEU A 127 62.06 12.23 -30.32
C LEU A 127 62.52 11.64 -31.66
N VAL A 128 61.59 11.05 -32.42
CA VAL A 128 61.88 10.48 -33.74
C VAL A 128 62.30 11.58 -34.72
N ASP A 129 61.59 12.70 -34.72
CA ASP A 129 61.88 13.83 -35.60
C ASP A 129 63.24 14.46 -35.29
N LEU A 130 63.51 14.79 -34.02
CA LEU A 130 64.80 15.36 -33.60
C LEU A 130 65.96 14.43 -33.92
N LYS A 131 65.79 13.12 -33.73
CA LYS A 131 66.82 12.14 -34.08
C LYS A 131 67.05 12.06 -35.60
N ARG A 132 65.99 12.19 -36.40
CA ARG A 132 66.07 12.14 -37.87
C ARG A 132 66.74 13.38 -38.43
N THR A 133 66.43 14.56 -37.91
CA THR A 133 66.97 15.82 -38.41
C THR A 133 68.35 16.14 -37.82
N GLU A 134 68.70 15.53 -36.69
CA GLU A 134 69.93 15.81 -35.93
C GLU A 134 70.03 17.27 -35.42
N ASP A 135 68.91 18.02 -35.43
CA ASP A 135 68.82 19.44 -35.06
C ASP A 135 68.61 19.68 -33.56
N TYR A 136 68.94 18.72 -32.69
CA TYR A 136 68.75 18.87 -31.24
C TYR A 136 69.93 19.59 -30.59
N ILE A 137 69.64 20.46 -29.62
CA ILE A 137 70.64 21.12 -28.77
C ILE A 137 70.58 20.61 -27.33
N GLU A 138 71.54 21.00 -26.49
CA GLU A 138 71.64 20.54 -25.10
C GLU A 138 70.39 20.89 -24.28
N GLN A 139 69.75 22.02 -24.59
CA GLN A 139 68.50 22.44 -23.96
C GLN A 139 67.35 21.48 -24.31
N ASP A 140 67.26 21.00 -25.55
CA ASP A 140 66.26 20.00 -25.94
C ASP A 140 66.47 18.70 -25.19
N LEU A 141 67.72 18.20 -25.14
CA LEU A 141 68.04 16.97 -24.42
C LEU A 141 67.71 17.08 -22.93
N THR A 142 67.93 18.26 -22.34
CA THR A 142 67.58 18.51 -20.93
C THR A 142 66.06 18.50 -20.72
N ARG A 143 65.31 19.21 -21.57
CA ARG A 143 63.83 19.24 -21.53
C ARG A 143 63.22 17.85 -21.76
N LEU A 144 63.75 17.07 -22.70
CA LEU A 144 63.27 15.73 -22.99
C LEU A 144 63.48 14.78 -21.80
N LYS A 145 64.63 14.87 -21.12
CA LYS A 145 64.88 14.11 -19.87
C LYS A 145 63.89 14.48 -18.77
N GLN A 146 63.64 15.78 -18.56
CA GLN A 146 62.64 16.25 -17.60
C GLN A 146 61.23 15.73 -17.92
N LYS A 147 60.84 15.68 -19.21
CA LYS A 147 59.57 15.06 -19.63
C LYS A 147 59.51 13.57 -19.28
N ILE A 148 60.61 12.82 -19.44
CA ILE A 148 60.65 11.39 -19.03
C ILE A 148 60.42 11.26 -17.53
N ASP A 149 61.09 12.08 -16.72
CA ASP A 149 60.92 12.08 -15.26
C ASP A 149 59.47 12.41 -14.88
N GLN A 150 58.85 13.40 -15.55
CA GLN A 150 57.46 13.76 -15.34
C GLN A 150 56.51 12.60 -15.68
N PHE A 151 56.70 11.91 -16.82
CA PHE A 151 55.88 10.76 -17.18
C PHE A 151 55.98 9.63 -16.14
N ASN A 152 57.17 9.39 -15.60
CA ASN A 152 57.34 8.40 -14.53
C ASN A 152 56.52 8.77 -13.28
N ILE A 153 56.52 10.05 -12.88
CA ILE A 153 55.70 10.54 -11.77
C ILE A 153 54.20 10.36 -12.10
N ASP A 154 53.76 10.78 -13.28
CA ASP A 154 52.36 10.70 -13.67
C ASP A 154 51.86 9.25 -13.71
N LEU A 155 52.68 8.30 -14.20
CA LEU A 155 52.39 6.87 -14.20
C LEU A 155 52.28 6.30 -12.78
N THR A 156 53.15 6.71 -11.85
CA THR A 156 53.04 6.30 -10.45
C THR A 156 51.78 6.86 -9.77
N GLN A 157 51.29 8.02 -10.18
CA GLN A 157 50.02 8.55 -9.68
C GLN A 157 48.82 7.82 -10.28
N LEU A 158 48.89 7.45 -11.57
CA LEU A 158 47.83 6.67 -12.22
C LEU A 158 47.67 5.28 -11.58
N SER A 159 48.78 4.64 -11.16
CA SER A 159 48.73 3.34 -10.49
C SER A 159 48.13 3.38 -9.08
N GLN A 160 48.10 4.56 -8.44
CA GLN A 160 47.45 4.78 -7.14
C GLN A 160 45.92 4.92 -7.24
N GLY A 161 45.38 5.10 -8.45
CA GLY A 161 43.95 5.24 -8.73
C GLY A 161 43.39 6.64 -8.42
N THR A 162 42.33 7.02 -9.14
CA THR A 162 41.62 8.28 -8.89
C THR A 162 40.68 8.12 -7.70
N ARG A 163 40.87 8.92 -6.64
CA ARG A 163 39.92 8.97 -5.52
C ARG A 163 38.67 9.73 -5.96
N LEU A 164 37.55 9.02 -6.04
CA LEU A 164 36.24 9.59 -6.33
C LEU A 164 35.37 9.55 -5.08
N GLU A 165 34.49 10.55 -4.94
CA GLU A 165 33.52 10.64 -3.85
C GLU A 165 32.10 10.60 -4.41
N LEU A 166 31.26 9.74 -3.83
CA LEU A 166 29.86 9.62 -4.20
C LEU A 166 29.02 10.52 -3.30
N ASN A 167 28.38 11.54 -3.87
CA ASN A 167 27.40 12.35 -3.15
C ASN A 167 26.01 11.67 -3.20
N ARG A 168 25.40 11.44 -2.03
CA ARG A 168 24.06 10.84 -1.87
C ARG A 168 23.10 11.66 -1.01
N GLU A 169 23.49 12.86 -0.59
CA GLU A 169 22.76 13.63 0.43
C GLU A 169 21.30 13.89 0.05
N GLU A 170 21.02 14.16 -1.22
CA GLU A 170 19.65 14.39 -1.70
C GLU A 170 18.83 13.10 -1.77
N SER A 171 19.46 11.98 -2.12
CA SER A 171 18.79 10.67 -2.20
C SER A 171 18.35 10.15 -0.84
N GLU A 172 19.10 10.47 0.21
CA GLU A 172 18.81 10.05 1.58
C GLU A 172 17.64 10.85 2.20
N ARG A 173 17.29 12.00 1.60
CA ARG A 173 16.17 12.85 2.04
C ARG A 173 14.84 12.51 1.37
N ILE A 174 14.81 11.52 0.49
CA ILE A 174 13.59 11.13 -0.22
C ILE A 174 12.61 10.47 0.76
N GLY A 175 11.50 11.15 1.05
CA GLY A 175 10.37 10.60 1.83
C GLY A 175 9.54 9.64 0.99
N TRP A 176 9.97 8.37 0.92
CA TRP A 176 9.33 7.33 0.08
C TRP A 176 7.84 7.12 0.35
N ASP A 177 7.42 7.33 1.58
CA ASP A 177 6.02 7.25 2.04
C ASP A 177 5.12 8.35 1.46
N HIS A 178 5.71 9.44 0.95
CA HIS A 178 4.98 10.56 0.34
C HIS A 178 4.96 10.49 -1.19
N ILE A 179 5.68 9.54 -1.81
CA ILE A 179 5.76 9.45 -3.28
C ILE A 179 4.55 8.74 -3.87
N ILE A 180 4.01 7.74 -3.17
CA ILE A 180 2.79 7.02 -3.56
C ILE A 180 1.97 6.67 -2.31
N HIS A 181 0.66 6.93 -2.39
CA HIS A 181 -0.28 6.59 -1.33
C HIS A 181 -1.64 6.23 -1.92
N VAL A 182 -2.31 5.27 -1.28
CA VAL A 182 -3.66 4.83 -1.66
C VAL A 182 -4.66 5.50 -0.71
N ARG A 183 -5.76 6.02 -1.27
CA ARG A 183 -6.86 6.60 -0.50
C ARG A 183 -8.17 5.92 -0.88
N GLU A 184 -9.00 5.63 0.11
CA GLU A 184 -10.35 5.18 -0.13
C GLU A 184 -11.18 6.36 -0.65
N LYS A 185 -11.81 6.18 -1.82
CA LYS A 185 -12.77 7.15 -2.33
C LYS A 185 -14.16 6.69 -1.91
N PRO A 186 -14.94 7.51 -1.17
CA PRO A 186 -16.29 7.12 -0.79
C PRO A 186 -17.16 6.93 -2.03
N VAL A 187 -17.97 5.86 -2.02
CA VAL A 187 -18.94 5.57 -3.08
C VAL A 187 -20.10 6.56 -2.95
N GLU A 188 -20.29 7.42 -3.95
CA GLU A 188 -21.50 8.24 -4.07
C GLU A 188 -22.67 7.33 -4.44
N VAL A 189 -23.53 7.04 -3.46
CA VAL A 189 -24.78 6.31 -3.70
C VAL A 189 -25.80 7.31 -4.27
N GLU A 190 -25.96 7.33 -5.60
CA GLU A 190 -27.13 7.95 -6.22
C GLU A 190 -28.39 7.23 -5.73
N ARG A 191 -29.10 7.85 -4.79
CA ARG A 191 -30.45 7.41 -4.41
C ARG A 191 -31.35 7.63 -5.63
N GLN A 192 -31.63 6.56 -6.37
CA GLN A 192 -32.69 6.56 -7.37
C GLN A 192 -33.99 7.02 -6.70
N GLN A 193 -34.51 8.16 -7.16
CA GLN A 193 -35.76 8.73 -6.69
C GLN A 193 -36.89 7.72 -6.93
N ALA A 194 -37.61 7.37 -5.87
CA ALA A 194 -38.82 6.55 -5.97
C ALA A 194 -39.89 7.31 -6.80
N PRO A 195 -40.65 6.62 -7.66
CA PRO A 195 -41.66 7.27 -8.49
C PRO A 195 -42.76 7.85 -7.60
N THR A 196 -43.02 9.15 -7.77
CA THR A 196 -44.18 9.84 -7.21
C THR A 196 -45.45 9.16 -7.69
N ILE A 197 -46.13 8.44 -6.79
CA ILE A 197 -47.51 8.00 -7.02
C ILE A 197 -48.38 9.25 -6.90
N VAL A 198 -48.88 9.75 -8.03
CA VAL A 198 -49.92 10.78 -8.06
C VAL A 198 -51.25 10.08 -7.82
N ALA A 199 -51.91 10.47 -6.73
CA ALA A 199 -53.27 10.06 -6.37
C ALA A 199 -54.33 10.77 -7.22
#